data_AF-A0A9Q3D1Z1-F1
#
_entry.id   AF-A0A9Q3D1Z1-F1
#
_cell.length_a   1.000
_cell.length_b   1.000
_cell.length_c   1.000
_cell.angle_alpha   90.00
_cell.angle_beta   90.00
_cell.angle_gamma   90.00
#
_symmetry.space_group_name_H-M   'P 1'
#
loop_
_entity.id
_entity.type
_entity.pdbx_description
1 polymer ?
#
loop_
_entity_poly.entity_id
_entity_poly.type
_entity_poly.pdbx_seq_one_letter_code
_entity_poly.pdbx_strand_id
1 'polypeptide(L)'
;MKQKFIPTKHFIYQPFKNWLARFLQQAGIVEVLHQHQQSQIPEGSPKCDIWDGLVWRRFTGARNINDPPLMSIPGALAFSIYVDWFNAHGKATWLASIGHIMRICLNIPPSKRLKPENVYVAGIIPSPKDPASIQLR
;
A
#
# COMPACT_ATOMS: atom_id res chain seq x y z
N MET A 1 -33.10 21.41 -10.31
CA MET A 1 -31.73 21.82 -10.71
C MET A 1 -30.75 20.72 -10.30
N LYS A 2 -29.82 20.29 -11.16
CA LYS A 2 -28.80 19.29 -10.80
C LYS A 2 -27.65 19.97 -10.05
N GLN A 3 -27.27 19.43 -8.90
CA GLN A 3 -26.16 19.94 -8.10
C GLN A 3 -24.84 19.79 -8.88
N LYS A 4 -24.12 20.91 -9.06
CA LYS A 4 -22.84 20.95 -9.77
C LYS A 4 -21.71 20.77 -8.75
N PHE A 5 -20.97 19.66 -8.83
CA PHE A 5 -19.80 19.44 -7.98
C PHE A 5 -18.62 20.23 -8.53
N ILE A 6 -18.07 21.15 -7.72
CA ILE A 6 -16.87 21.93 -8.03
C ILE A 6 -15.74 21.43 -7.13
N PRO A 7 -14.59 20.98 -7.68
CA PRO A 7 -13.46 20.54 -6.86
C PRO A 7 -12.94 21.66 -5.95
N THR A 8 -12.83 21.40 -4.65
CA THR A 8 -12.35 22.39 -3.66
C THR A 8 -10.84 22.34 -3.43
N LYS A 9 -10.23 21.17 -3.62
CA LYS A 9 -8.78 20.94 -3.41
C LYS A 9 -8.24 19.95 -4.45
N HIS A 10 -6.98 20.14 -4.84
CA HIS A 10 -6.26 19.19 -5.68
C HIS A 10 -5.53 18.16 -4.82
N PHE A 11 -5.61 16.91 -5.24
CA PHE A 11 -4.85 15.80 -4.67
C PHE A 11 -3.74 15.43 -5.65
N ILE A 12 -2.49 15.61 -5.24
CA ILE A 12 -1.33 15.25 -6.06
C ILE A 12 -1.02 13.78 -5.80
N TYR A 13 -0.99 12.99 -6.86
CA TYR A 13 -0.65 11.58 -6.80
C TYR A 13 0.21 11.17 -7.99
N GLN A 14 1.03 10.16 -7.78
CA GLN A 14 1.70 9.46 -8.86
C GLN A 14 0.72 8.45 -9.49
N PRO A 15 0.58 8.35 -10.82
CA PRO A 15 -0.28 7.32 -11.40
C PRO A 15 0.22 5.91 -11.07
N PHE A 16 -0.62 5.10 -10.41
CA PHE A 16 -0.25 3.74 -9.99
C PHE A 16 0.24 2.86 -11.15
N LYS A 17 -0.42 2.94 -12.32
CA LYS A 17 -0.02 2.18 -13.52
C LYS A 17 1.42 2.48 -13.93
N ASN A 18 1.82 3.75 -13.89
CA ASN A 18 3.17 4.17 -14.27
C ASN A 18 4.20 3.70 -13.25
N TRP A 19 3.86 3.77 -11.96
CA TRP A 19 4.73 3.23 -10.92
C TRP A 19 4.86 1.71 -11.02
N LEU A 20 3.75 0.99 -11.18
CA LEU A 20 3.73 -0.46 -11.29
C LEU A 20 4.55 -0.95 -12.48
N ALA A 21 4.45 -0.28 -13.63
CA ALA A 21 5.27 -0.59 -14.80
C ALA A 21 6.77 -0.47 -14.50
N ARG A 22 7.20 0.62 -13.82
CA ARG A 22 8.62 0.77 -13.42
C ARG A 22 9.05 -0.25 -12.38
N PHE A 23 8.19 -0.53 -11.39
CA PHE A 23 8.43 -1.55 -10.38
C PHE A 23 8.66 -2.91 -11.03
N LEU A 24 7.82 -3.32 -11.98
CA LEU A 24 7.94 -4.59 -12.69
C LEU A 24 9.11 -4.66 -13.68
N GLN A 25 9.63 -3.51 -14.13
CA GLN A 25 10.81 -3.42 -15.00
C GLN A 25 12.14 -3.44 -14.22
N GLN A 26 12.09 -3.37 -12.88
CA GLN A 26 13.29 -3.46 -12.07
C GLN A 26 13.98 -4.82 -12.25
N ALA A 27 15.30 -4.81 -12.41
CA ALA A 27 16.08 -6.04 -12.56
C ALA A 27 15.86 -6.99 -11.36
N GLY A 28 15.54 -8.26 -11.66
CA GLY A 28 15.35 -9.30 -10.66
C GLY A 28 13.97 -9.30 -9.97
N ILE A 29 13.09 -8.35 -10.27
CA ILE A 29 11.80 -8.24 -9.55
C ILE A 29 10.83 -9.35 -9.94
N VAL A 30 10.77 -9.70 -11.22
CA VAL A 30 9.85 -10.72 -11.74
C VAL A 30 10.22 -12.09 -11.20
N GLU A 31 11.52 -12.37 -11.12
CA GLU A 31 12.08 -13.60 -10.54
C GLU A 31 11.72 -13.71 -9.06
N VAL A 32 11.84 -12.60 -8.30
CA VAL A 32 11.45 -12.57 -6.88
C VAL A 32 9.95 -12.82 -6.72
N LEU A 33 9.11 -12.20 -7.54
CA LEU A 33 7.66 -12.41 -7.52
C LEU A 33 7.30 -13.86 -7.85
N HIS A 34 7.98 -14.46 -8.82
CA HIS A 34 7.79 -15.86 -9.21
C HIS A 34 8.20 -16.82 -8.09
N GLN A 35 9.37 -16.60 -7.48
CA GLN A 35 9.85 -17.38 -6.33
C GLN A 35 8.88 -17.30 -5.15
N HIS A 36 8.34 -16.11 -4.88
CA HIS A 36 7.33 -15.92 -3.85
C HIS A 36 6.07 -16.74 -4.14
N GLN A 37 5.58 -16.73 -5.38
CA GLN A 37 4.38 -17.51 -5.77
C GLN A 37 4.59 -19.03 -5.61
N GLN A 38 5.82 -19.52 -5.82
CA GLN A 38 6.18 -20.93 -5.65
C GLN A 38 6.52 -21.32 -4.22
N SER A 39 6.77 -20.35 -3.34
CA SER A 39 7.24 -20.61 -1.99
C SER A 39 6.24 -21.43 -1.18
N GLN A 40 6.76 -22.47 -0.52
CA GLN A 40 6.02 -23.28 0.45
C GLN A 40 6.71 -23.10 1.80
N ILE A 41 5.96 -22.67 2.81
CA ILE A 41 6.49 -22.65 4.19
C ILE A 41 6.18 -24.00 4.84
N PRO A 42 7.21 -24.76 5.27
CA PRO A 42 7.05 -26.05 5.94
C PRO A 42 6.22 -25.93 7.22
N GLU A 43 5.50 -26.99 7.55
CA GLU A 43 4.77 -27.04 8.82
C GLU A 43 5.76 -27.06 10.01
N GLY A 44 5.45 -26.28 11.05
CA GLY A 44 6.30 -26.15 12.24
C GLY A 44 7.46 -25.15 12.12
N SER A 45 7.64 -24.47 10.98
CA SER A 45 8.65 -23.40 10.90
C SER A 45 8.23 -22.16 11.71
N PRO A 46 9.19 -21.37 12.22
CA PRO A 46 8.90 -20.06 12.78
C PRO A 46 8.13 -19.19 11.78
N LYS A 47 7.14 -18.46 12.28
CA LYS A 47 6.39 -17.47 11.49
C LYS A 47 7.16 -16.15 11.54
N CYS A 48 7.77 -15.78 10.43
CA CYS A 48 8.65 -14.62 10.27
C CYS A 48 8.05 -13.54 9.35
N ASP A 49 7.02 -13.87 8.58
CA ASP A 49 6.38 -12.97 7.62
C ASP A 49 4.85 -13.15 7.63
N ILE A 50 4.12 -12.16 7.10
CA ILE A 50 2.66 -12.19 7.00
C ILE A 50 2.17 -13.41 6.20
N TRP A 51 2.95 -13.86 5.21
CA TRP A 51 2.63 -14.98 4.33
C TRP A 51 2.66 -16.33 5.02
N ASP A 52 3.24 -16.40 6.22
CA ASP A 52 3.19 -17.58 7.09
C ASP A 52 1.82 -17.71 7.78
N GLY A 53 0.97 -16.69 7.65
CA GLY A 53 -0.43 -16.70 8.02
C GLY A 53 -1.27 -17.56 7.07
N LEU A 54 -2.03 -18.49 7.63
CA LEU A 54 -2.90 -19.39 6.87
C LEU A 54 -3.99 -18.66 6.06
N VAL A 55 -4.39 -17.47 6.53
CA VAL A 55 -5.41 -16.64 5.87
C VAL A 55 -5.04 -16.34 4.43
N TRP A 56 -3.79 -15.98 4.12
CA TRP A 56 -3.39 -15.59 2.78
C TRP A 56 -3.36 -16.75 1.77
N ARG A 57 -3.24 -17.98 2.27
CA ARG A 57 -3.31 -19.20 1.47
C ARG A 57 -4.73 -19.68 1.21
N ARG A 58 -5.69 -19.27 2.05
CA ARG A 58 -7.07 -19.75 2.00
C ARG A 58 -8.06 -18.66 1.60
N PHE A 59 -7.65 -17.40 1.62
CA PHE A 59 -8.52 -16.28 1.29
C PHE A 59 -8.88 -16.32 -0.19
N THR A 60 -10.13 -16.66 -0.49
CA THR A 60 -10.67 -16.73 -1.86
C THR A 60 -11.25 -15.40 -2.34
N GLY A 61 -11.51 -14.44 -1.43
CA GLY A 61 -12.10 -13.13 -1.76
C GLY A 61 -13.59 -13.15 -2.13
N ALA A 62 -14.24 -14.32 -2.00
CA ALA A 62 -15.66 -14.58 -2.17
C ALA A 62 -16.35 -13.88 -3.38
N ARG A 63 -16.24 -14.51 -4.56
CA ARG A 63 -17.31 -14.48 -5.58
C ARG A 63 -18.12 -15.77 -5.58
N ASN A 64 -17.49 -16.92 -5.38
CA ASN A 64 -18.12 -18.24 -5.22
C ASN A 64 -17.37 -19.13 -4.19
N ILE A 65 -18.04 -20.17 -3.70
CA ILE A 65 -17.47 -21.11 -2.70
C ILE A 65 -16.33 -22.00 -3.24
N ASN A 66 -16.27 -22.17 -4.56
CA ASN A 66 -15.28 -23.02 -5.25
C ASN A 66 -14.12 -22.22 -5.85
N ASP A 67 -14.04 -20.91 -5.63
CA ASP A 67 -12.96 -20.10 -6.18
C ASP A 67 -11.61 -20.53 -5.57
N PRO A 68 -10.54 -20.59 -6.38
CA PRO A 68 -9.21 -20.83 -5.85
C PRO A 68 -8.80 -19.69 -4.90
N PRO A 69 -7.84 -19.91 -3.99
CA PRO A 69 -7.28 -18.84 -3.19
C PRO A 69 -6.83 -17.65 -4.06
N LEU A 70 -7.16 -16.42 -3.65
CA LEU A 70 -6.89 -15.20 -4.43
C LEU A 70 -5.40 -15.09 -4.81
N MET A 71 -4.52 -15.49 -3.89
CA MET A 71 -3.07 -15.40 -4.06
C MET A 71 -2.45 -16.57 -4.80
N SER A 72 -3.21 -17.60 -5.18
CA SER A 72 -2.74 -18.65 -6.09
C SER A 72 -2.93 -18.28 -7.57
N ILE A 73 -3.72 -17.24 -7.86
CA ILE A 73 -3.95 -16.76 -9.22
C ILE A 73 -2.64 -16.18 -9.79
N PRO A 74 -2.19 -16.62 -10.98
CA PRO A 74 -1.00 -16.06 -11.61
C PRO A 74 -1.06 -14.54 -11.76
N GLY A 75 0.00 -13.86 -11.31
CA GLY A 75 0.07 -12.40 -11.35
C GLY A 75 -0.72 -11.67 -10.26
N ALA A 76 -1.32 -12.40 -9.30
CA ALA A 76 -1.92 -11.77 -8.12
C ALA A 76 -0.85 -11.07 -7.28
N LEU A 77 -1.02 -9.77 -7.08
CA LEU A 77 -0.16 -8.96 -6.23
C LEU A 77 -0.96 -8.43 -5.04
N ALA A 78 -0.42 -8.61 -3.85
CA ALA A 78 -0.92 -8.02 -2.62
C ALA A 78 -0.09 -6.79 -2.26
N PHE A 79 -0.78 -5.72 -1.86
CA PHE A 79 -0.17 -4.49 -1.40
C PHE A 79 -0.67 -4.16 0.00
N SER A 80 0.24 -3.82 0.92
CA SER A 80 -0.17 -3.12 2.14
C SER A 80 -0.38 -1.65 1.82
N ILE A 81 -1.30 -1.03 2.55
CA ILE A 81 -1.50 0.42 2.55
C ILE A 81 -0.98 0.94 3.89
N TYR A 82 -0.11 1.93 3.84
CA TYR A 82 0.38 2.64 5.01
C TYR A 82 -0.11 4.08 4.94
N VAL A 83 -0.76 4.54 6.00
CA VAL A 83 -1.23 5.92 6.14
C VAL A 83 -0.74 6.43 7.47
N ASP A 84 0.02 7.51 7.44
CA ASP A 84 0.57 8.13 8.63
C ASP A 84 0.70 9.65 8.44
N TRP A 85 0.77 10.38 9.55
CA TRP A 85 0.98 11.82 9.62
C TRP A 85 2.19 12.12 10.48
N PHE A 86 3.22 12.72 9.88
CA PHE A 86 4.39 13.17 10.63
C PHE A 86 4.61 14.68 10.51
N ASN A 87 5.40 15.21 11.43
CA ASN A 87 5.86 16.59 11.36
C ASN A 87 7.07 16.69 10.41
N ALA A 88 6.85 17.24 9.21
CA ALA A 88 7.90 17.37 8.20
C ALA A 88 9.01 18.36 8.60
N HIS A 89 8.78 19.21 9.61
CA HIS A 89 9.72 20.22 10.09
C HIS A 89 10.35 19.86 11.45
N GLY A 90 10.17 18.62 11.93
CA GLY A 90 10.76 18.15 13.19
C GLY A 90 10.04 18.66 14.45
N LYS A 91 10.70 18.61 15.62
CA LYS A 91 10.07 18.88 16.93
C LYS A 91 9.57 20.32 17.14
N ALA A 92 9.86 21.26 16.23
CA ALA A 92 9.73 22.68 16.49
C ALA A 92 8.38 23.31 16.08
N THR A 93 7.52 22.62 15.31
CA THR A 93 6.27 23.24 14.82
C THR A 93 5.09 22.26 14.81
N TRP A 94 4.28 22.24 15.86
CA TRP A 94 3.01 21.49 15.92
C TRP A 94 2.02 21.86 14.79
N LEU A 95 2.27 22.94 14.05
CA LEU A 95 1.39 23.51 13.02
C LEU A 95 1.54 22.90 11.62
N ALA A 96 2.49 21.97 11.39
CA ALA A 96 2.79 21.47 10.06
C ALA A 96 2.92 19.94 10.00
N SER A 97 1.80 19.25 10.20
CA SER A 97 1.73 17.80 9.99
C SER A 97 1.43 17.46 8.54
N ILE A 98 2.19 16.57 7.91
CA ILE A 98 1.98 16.10 6.54
C ILE A 98 1.62 14.62 6.59
N GLY A 99 0.54 14.25 5.92
CA GLY A 99 0.13 12.87 5.77
C GLY A 99 0.66 12.26 4.48
N HIS A 100 0.94 10.97 4.47
CA HIS A 100 1.31 10.23 3.27
C HIS A 100 0.58 8.90 3.23
N ILE A 101 0.07 8.59 2.04
CA ILE A 101 -0.50 7.29 1.72
C ILE A 101 0.54 6.57 0.88
N MET A 102 1.04 5.44 1.38
CA MET A 102 2.00 4.60 0.69
C MET A 102 1.41 3.22 0.41
N ARG A 103 1.88 2.58 -0.67
CA ARG A 103 1.64 1.16 -0.92
C ARG A 103 2.96 0.43 -1.09
N ILE A 104 3.00 -0.78 -0.56
CA ILE A 104 4.18 -1.63 -0.56
C ILE A 104 3.77 -3.01 -1.07
N CYS A 105 4.47 -3.53 -2.07
CA CYS A 105 4.22 -4.87 -2.57
C CYS A 105 4.66 -5.89 -1.52
N LEU A 106 3.74 -6.75 -1.10
CA LEU A 106 3.99 -7.75 -0.06
C LEU A 106 4.64 -9.01 -0.64
N ASN A 107 4.51 -9.23 -1.95
CA ASN A 107 5.04 -10.42 -2.64
C ASN A 107 6.56 -10.42 -2.83
N ILE A 108 7.27 -9.45 -2.26
CA ILE A 108 8.75 -9.44 -2.20
C ILE A 108 9.23 -9.64 -0.75
N PRO A 109 10.46 -10.12 -0.53
CA PRO A 109 11.00 -10.35 0.80
C PRO A 109 10.93 -9.11 1.70
N PRO A 110 10.69 -9.26 3.02
CA PRO A 110 10.59 -8.14 3.96
C PRO A 110 11.74 -7.13 3.85
N SER A 111 12.97 -7.60 3.66
CA SER A 111 14.18 -6.77 3.52
C SER A 111 14.21 -5.88 2.28
N LYS A 112 13.35 -6.12 1.27
CA LYS A 112 13.25 -5.32 0.04
C LYS A 112 12.04 -4.38 0.04
N ARG A 113 11.01 -4.65 0.84
CA ARG A 113 9.70 -3.97 0.81
C ARG A 113 9.77 -2.45 0.98
N LEU A 114 10.56 -1.98 1.94
CA LEU A 114 10.64 -0.56 2.29
C LEU A 114 11.77 0.18 1.58
N LYS A 115 12.45 -0.46 0.62
CA LYS A 115 13.44 0.24 -0.19
C LYS A 115 12.75 1.30 -1.05
N PRO A 116 13.32 2.52 -1.22
CA PRO A 116 12.66 3.62 -1.93
C PRO A 116 12.14 3.25 -3.32
N GLU A 117 12.84 2.38 -4.05
CA GLU A 117 12.45 1.89 -5.37
C GLU A 117 11.16 1.03 -5.37
N ASN A 118 10.83 0.39 -4.25
CA ASN A 118 9.70 -0.52 -4.08
C ASN A 118 8.51 0.13 -3.35
N VAL A 119 8.61 1.40 -2.97
CA VAL A 119 7.55 2.14 -2.28
C VAL A 119 6.79 3.00 -3.31
N TYR A 120 5.49 2.79 -3.37
CA TYR A 120 4.58 3.66 -4.11
C TYR A 120 4.00 4.72 -3.18
N VAL A 121 4.19 6.01 -3.49
CA VAL A 121 3.51 7.10 -2.80
C VAL A 121 2.20 7.39 -3.53
N ALA A 122 1.10 6.89 -2.97
CA ALA A 122 -0.25 7.05 -3.50
C ALA A 122 -0.78 8.48 -3.35
N GLY A 123 -0.23 9.24 -2.40
CA GLY A 123 -0.41 10.68 -2.35
C GLY A 123 0.03 11.28 -1.03
N ILE A 124 0.04 12.60 -1.01
CA ILE A 124 0.43 13.42 0.12
C ILE A 124 -0.80 14.20 0.56
N ILE A 125 -1.14 14.09 1.84
CA ILE A 125 -2.25 14.80 2.44
C ILE A 125 -1.68 16.03 3.13
N PRO A 126 -1.97 17.24 2.62
CA PRO A 126 -1.49 18.45 3.24
C PRO A 126 -2.06 18.57 4.65
N SER A 127 -1.34 19.30 5.52
CA SER A 127 -1.85 19.59 6.86
C SER A 127 -3.27 20.14 6.79
N PRO A 128 -4.15 19.78 7.74
CA PRO A 128 -5.31 20.60 7.98
C PRO A 128 -4.81 22.05 8.14
N LYS A 129 -5.22 22.94 7.23
CA LYS A 129 -5.21 24.36 7.61
C LYS A 129 -6.09 24.42 8.84
N ASP A 130 -5.58 24.98 9.94
CA ASP A 130 -6.36 25.19 11.15
C ASP A 130 -7.79 25.57 10.74
N PRO A 131 -8.84 24.83 11.17
CA PRO A 131 -10.17 25.36 11.03
C PRO A 131 -10.13 26.68 11.78
N ALA A 132 -10.29 27.80 11.06
CA ALA A 132 -10.54 29.09 11.71
C ALA A 132 -11.66 28.81 12.70
N SER A 133 -11.34 28.93 13.99
CA SER A 133 -12.11 28.41 15.12
C SER A 133 -13.60 28.65 14.95
N ILE A 134 -14.31 27.70 14.35
CA ILE A 134 -15.76 27.58 14.52
C ILE A 134 -15.86 26.89 15.87
N GLN A 135 -15.87 27.70 16.92
CA GLN A 135 -16.47 27.29 18.18
C GLN A 135 -17.90 26.90 17.83
N LEU A 136 -18.21 25.61 17.96
CA LEU A 136 -19.58 25.17 18.11
C LEU A 136 -20.13 25.92 19.34
N ARG A 137 -21.04 26.86 19.09
CA ARG A 137 -21.91 27.41 20.13
C ARG A 137 -23.06 26.45 20.38
#